data_AF-A0A973CWA0-F1
#
_entry.id   AF-A0A973CWA0-F1
#
_cell.length_a   1.000
_cell.length_b   1.000
_cell.length_c   1.000
_cell.angle_alpha   90.00
_cell.angle_beta   90.00
_cell.angle_gamma   90.00
#
_symmetry.space_group_name_H-M   'P 1'
#
loop_
_entity.id
_entity.type
_entity.pdbx_description
1 polymer ?
#
loop_
_entity_poly.entity_id
_entity_poly.type
_entity_poly.pdbx_seq_one_letter_code
_entity_poly.pdbx_strand_id
1 'polypeptide(L)'
;PSGYEITMDGKNHHLHKPVVIGEITEDGQFDIVWQTDGPVRAHAWSPHIPESAKKVADWEYPHACGNCEEPKFNEKSKAPPAKAN
;
A
#
# COMPACT_ATOMS: atom_id res chain seq x y z
N PRO A 1 8.61 17.20 14.52
CA PRO A 1 9.08 16.02 13.74
C PRO A 1 8.85 14.75 14.55
N SER A 2 8.50 13.62 13.92
CA SER A 2 8.19 12.35 14.59
C SER A 2 9.42 11.55 15.05
N GLY A 3 10.64 12.01 14.71
CA GLY A 3 11.89 11.29 15.01
C GLY A 3 12.27 10.20 14.01
N TYR A 4 11.46 10.00 12.97
CA TYR A 4 11.69 9.00 11.92
C TYR A 4 11.84 9.67 10.55
N GLU A 5 12.68 9.07 9.71
CA GLU A 5 12.70 9.39 8.28
C GLU A 5 11.49 8.73 7.61
N ILE A 6 10.60 9.53 7.05
CA ILE A 6 9.38 9.06 6.38
C ILE A 6 9.58 9.18 4.88
N THR A 7 9.39 8.06 4.17
CA THR A 7 9.62 7.99 2.72
C THR A 7 8.33 7.62 2.00
N MET A 8 8.10 8.22 0.84
CA MET A 8 7.06 7.78 -0.10
C MET A 8 7.58 6.58 -0.89
N ASP A 9 6.84 5.47 -0.93
CA ASP A 9 7.17 4.34 -1.78
C ASP A 9 7.06 4.75 -3.25
N GLY A 10 8.15 4.57 -4.01
CA GLY A 10 8.24 5.00 -5.41
C GLY A 10 7.31 4.26 -6.37
N LYS A 11 6.79 3.08 -5.98
CA LYS A 11 5.90 2.28 -6.83
C LYS A 11 4.45 2.47 -6.45
N ASN A 12 4.14 2.38 -5.16
CA ASN A 12 2.76 2.29 -4.71
C ASN A 12 2.20 3.59 -4.11
N HIS A 13 3.00 4.64 -4.00
CA HIS A 13 2.63 5.97 -3.45
C HIS A 13 2.06 5.93 -2.02
N HIS A 14 2.38 4.91 -1.22
CA HIS A 14 2.07 4.88 0.21
C HIS A 14 3.32 5.21 1.03
N LEU A 15 3.12 5.72 2.25
CA LEU A 15 4.22 6.15 3.13
C LEU A 15 4.78 4.99 3.94
N HIS A 16 6.11 4.86 3.98
CA HIS A 16 6.80 4.07 4.97
C HIS A 16 6.70 4.77 6.32
N LYS A 17 6.12 4.10 7.32
CA LYS A 17 5.84 4.70 8.64
C LYS A 17 6.19 3.73 9.76
N PRO A 18 6.64 4.24 10.91
CA PRO A 18 6.75 3.41 12.11
C PRO A 18 5.36 2.95 12.54
N VAL A 19 5.30 1.80 13.21
CA VAL A 19 4.08 1.30 13.85
C VAL A 19 4.32 1.27 15.35
N VAL A 20 3.33 1.76 16.08
CA VAL A 20 3.36 1.84 17.54
C VAL A 20 2.08 1.17 18.05
N ILE A 21 2.21 0.30 19.04
CA ILE A 21 1.08 -0.27 19.77
C ILE A 21 1.04 0.42 21.14
N GLY A 22 -0.09 1.08 21.41
CA GLY A 22 -0.32 1.80 22.66
C GLY A 22 -1.37 1.11 23.54
N GLU A 23 -1.19 1.21 24.84
CA GLU A 23 -2.18 0.85 25.87
C GLU A 23 -2.80 2.12 26.45
N ILE A 24 -4.13 2.11 26.68
CA ILE A 24 -4.86 3.26 27.23
C ILE A 24 -4.71 3.27 28.75
N THR A 25 -4.29 4.41 29.30
CA THR A 25 -4.13 4.62 30.75
C THR A 25 -5.42 5.14 31.40
N GLU A 26 -5.51 5.12 32.73
CA GLU A 26 -6.71 5.56 33.47
C GLU A 26 -7.06 7.04 33.26
N ASP A 27 -6.06 7.87 32.93
CA ASP A 27 -6.22 9.28 32.57
C ASP A 27 -6.46 9.51 31.06
N GLY A 28 -6.65 8.43 30.29
CA GLY A 28 -7.00 8.47 28.87
C GLY A 28 -5.84 8.84 27.94
N GLN A 29 -4.59 8.71 28.41
CA GLN A 29 -3.39 8.80 27.58
C GLN A 29 -3.01 7.43 27.01
N PHE A 30 -1.92 7.39 26.25
CA PHE A 30 -1.38 6.16 25.66
C PHE A 30 0.05 5.92 26.12
N ASP A 31 0.30 4.75 26.70
CA ASP A 31 1.65 4.23 26.93
C ASP A 31 2.07 3.36 25.74
N ILE A 32 3.31 3.55 25.26
CA ILE A 32 3.86 2.71 24.20
C ILE A 32 4.32 1.38 24.79
N VAL A 33 3.64 0.29 24.44
CA VAL A 33 3.99 -1.06 24.89
C VAL A 33 4.81 -1.84 23.87
N TRP A 34 4.77 -1.42 22.60
CA TRP A 34 5.62 -1.96 21.54
C TRP A 34 5.77 -0.98 20.37
N GLN A 35 6.90 -1.02 19.70
CA GLN A 35 7.16 -0.24 18.48
C GLN A 35 8.05 -1.01 17.51
N THR A 36 7.96 -0.67 16.22
CA THR A 36 8.92 -1.13 15.21
C THR A 36 10.26 -0.42 15.37
N ASP A 37 11.36 -1.08 15.00
CA ASP A 37 12.72 -0.50 15.06
C ASP A 37 12.89 0.73 14.14
N GLY A 38 12.03 0.85 13.13
CA GLY A 38 11.99 1.97 12.20
C GLY A 38 10.74 1.94 11.32
N PRO A 39 10.69 2.76 10.25
CA PRO A 39 9.59 2.76 9.30
C PRO A 39 9.39 1.41 8.61
N VAL A 40 8.16 0.93 8.57
CA VAL A 40 7.79 -0.29 7.86
C VAL A 40 7.46 0.05 6.41
N ARG A 41 7.93 -0.80 5.47
CA ARG A 41 7.58 -0.66 4.05
C ARG A 41 6.06 -0.73 3.88
N ALA A 42 5.52 0.16 3.04
CA ALA A 42 4.09 0.23 2.81
C ALA A 42 3.64 -0.87 1.84
N HIS A 43 2.64 -1.65 2.25
CA HIS A 43 1.89 -2.54 1.39
C HIS A 43 0.43 -2.09 1.36
N ALA A 44 -0.03 -1.62 0.19
CA ALA A 44 -1.42 -1.16 0.02
C ALA A 44 -2.44 -2.29 0.17
N TRP A 45 -2.01 -3.53 -0.08
CA TRP A 45 -2.84 -4.72 -0.12
C TRP A 45 -2.23 -5.81 0.77
N SER A 46 -3.08 -6.47 1.56
CA SER A 46 -2.68 -7.57 2.43
C SER A 46 -2.63 -8.89 1.65
N PRO A 47 -1.54 -9.67 1.75
CA PRO A 47 -1.49 -11.01 1.18
C PRO A 47 -2.34 -12.02 1.96
N HIS A 48 -2.85 -11.66 3.14
CA HIS A 48 -3.59 -12.54 4.05
C HIS A 48 -5.11 -12.43 3.90
N ILE A 49 -5.61 -11.46 3.14
CA ILE A 49 -7.04 -11.27 2.89
C ILE A 49 -7.32 -11.70 1.45
N PRO A 50 -8.14 -12.74 1.19
CA PRO A 50 -8.36 -13.28 -0.15
C PRO A 50 -8.73 -12.24 -1.21
N GLU A 51 -9.58 -11.26 -0.84
CA GLU A 51 -10.04 -10.17 -1.69
C GLU A 51 -8.96 -9.13 -2.00
N SER A 52 -7.83 -9.19 -1.28
CA SER A 52 -6.70 -8.27 -1.40
C SER A 52 -5.46 -8.96 -1.94
N ALA A 53 -5.32 -10.27 -1.78
CA ALA A 53 -4.07 -10.98 -1.99
C ALA A 53 -3.55 -10.90 -3.42
N LYS A 54 -4.43 -10.70 -4.41
CA LYS A 54 -4.08 -10.57 -5.83
C LYS A 54 -3.94 -9.11 -6.29
N LYS A 55 -4.30 -8.15 -5.45
CA LYS A 55 -4.28 -6.74 -5.84
C LYS A 55 -2.87 -6.19 -5.77
N VAL A 56 -2.53 -5.41 -6.78
CA VAL A 56 -1.28 -4.70 -6.91
C VAL A 56 -1.58 -3.19 -6.91
N ALA A 57 -0.79 -2.47 -6.13
CA ALA A 57 -0.67 -1.03 -6.22
C ALA A 57 0.70 -0.71 -6.78
N ASP A 58 0.75 -0.41 -8.07
CA ASP A 58 1.98 -0.08 -8.79
C ASP A 58 1.62 0.98 -9.84
N TRP A 59 2.14 2.18 -9.64
CA TRP A 59 1.94 3.33 -10.51
C TRP A 59 2.96 3.40 -11.64
N GLU A 60 3.95 2.50 -11.68
CA GLU A 60 4.86 2.37 -12.80
C GLU A 60 4.15 1.75 -14.02
N TYR A 61 4.57 2.15 -15.22
CA TYR A 61 4.11 1.52 -16.45
C TYR A 61 4.67 0.08 -16.52
N PRO A 62 3.87 -0.95 -16.88
CA PRO A 62 2.52 -0.88 -17.46
C PRO A 62 1.36 -0.99 -16.45
N HIS A 63 1.62 -1.12 -15.15
CA HIS A 63 0.55 -1.27 -14.16
C HIS A 63 -0.30 -0.01 -14.04
N ALA A 64 0.31 1.13 -13.75
CA ALA A 64 -0.35 2.43 -13.61
C ALA A 64 -1.70 2.35 -12.87
N CYS A 65 -1.74 1.57 -11.78
CA CYS A 65 -2.97 1.20 -11.09
C CYS A 65 -2.75 0.96 -9.60
N GLY A 66 -3.72 1.40 -8.78
CA GLY A 66 -3.71 1.21 -7.34
C GLY A 66 -4.41 -0.05 -6.82
N ASN A 67 -5.21 -0.75 -7.63
CA ASN A 67 -6.07 -1.86 -7.18
C ASN A 67 -6.27 -2.99 -8.22
N CYS A 68 -5.30 -3.20 -9.11
CA CYS A 68 -5.44 -4.14 -10.23
C CYS A 68 -4.81 -5.51 -9.93
N GLU A 69 -5.32 -6.59 -10.53
CA GLU A 69 -4.66 -7.91 -10.51
C GLU A 69 -3.70 -8.09 -11.72
N GLU A 70 -3.92 -7.34 -12.80
CA GLU A 70 -3.08 -7.32 -14.01
C GLU A 70 -2.70 -5.88 -14.37
N PRO A 71 -1.64 -5.66 -15.17
CA PRO A 71 -1.29 -4.32 -15.64
C PRO A 71 -2.42 -3.66 -16.43
N LYS A 72 -2.71 -2.38 -16.16
CA LYS A 72 -3.74 -1.61 -16.87
C LYS A 72 -3.42 -1.49 -18.37
N PHE A 73 -2.14 -1.39 -18.72
CA PHE A 73 -1.67 -1.21 -20.10
C PHE A 73 -0.96 -2.47 -20.62
N ASN A 74 -1.66 -3.60 -20.63
CA ASN A 74 -1.17 -4.87 -21.15
C ASN A 74 -1.36 -4.98 -22.69
N GLU A 75 -0.82 -6.05 -23.29
CA GLU A 75 -1.01 -6.33 -24.74
C GLU A 75 -2.50 -6.39 -25.13
N LYS A 76 -3.36 -6.88 -24.22
CA LYS A 76 -4.82 -6.96 -24.43
C LYS A 76 -5.47 -5.57 -24.48
N SER A 77 -4.93 -4.58 -23.75
CA SER A 77 -5.43 -3.20 -23.74
C SER A 77 -5.05 -2.42 -25.00
N LYS A 78 -4.14 -2.94 -25.83
CA LYS A 78 -3.76 -2.34 -27.13
C LYS A 78 -4.66 -2.78 -28.27
N ALA A 79 -5.51 -3.79 -28.07
CA ALA A 79 -6.44 -4.24 -29.11
C ALA A 79 -7.44 -3.11 -29.41
N PRO A 80 -7.67 -2.76 -30.69
CA PRO A 80 -8.73 -1.81 -31.04
C PRO A 80 -10.06 -2.32 -30.46
N PRO A 81 -10.95 -1.42 -30.00
CA PRO A 81 -12.25 -1.84 -29.51
C PRO A 81 -12.89 -2.72 -30.58
N ALA A 82 -13.31 -3.93 -30.18
CA ALA A 82 -14.04 -4.81 -31.07
C ALA A 82 -15.20 -3.99 -31.65
N LYS A 83 -15.24 -3.85 -32.98
CA LYS A 83 -16.35 -3.16 -33.64
C LYS A 83 -17.62 -3.86 -33.19
N ALA A 84 -18.49 -3.15 -32.50
CA ALA A 84 -19.84 -3.63 -32.24
C ALA A 84 -20.50 -3.83 -33.61
N ASN A 85 -20.86 -5.07 -33.92
CA ASN A 85 -21.74 -5.41 -35.03
C ASN A 85 -23.19 -5.22 -34.60
#